data_AF-A0A453B244-F1
#
_entry.id   AF-A0A453B244-F1
#
_cell.length_a   1.000
_cell.length_b   1.000
_cell.length_c   1.000
_cell.angle_alpha   90.00
_cell.angle_beta   90.00
_cell.angle_gamma   90.00
#
_symmetry.space_group_name_H-M   'P 1'
#
loop_
_entity.id
_entity.type
_entity.pdbx_description
1 polymer ?
#
loop_
_entity_poly.entity_id
_entity_poly.type
_entity_poly.pdbx_seq_one_letter_code
_entity_poly.pdbx_strand_id
1 'polypeptide(L)' 'MERYEVIKDIGSGNFGVAKLVRDVRTKELFAVKFIERGHKV' A
#
# COMPACT_ATOMS: atom_id res chain seq x y z
N MET A 1 -4.13 -5.66 6.64
CA MET A 1 -4.58 -4.36 6.10
C MET A 1 -5.80 -3.79 6.84
N GLU A 2 -6.11 -4.20 8.07
CA GLU A 2 -7.37 -3.80 8.71
C GLU A 2 -7.48 -2.29 9.02
N ARG A 3 -6.35 -1.57 9.07
CA ARG A 3 -6.31 -0.11 9.29
C ARG A 3 -6.44 0.72 8.01
N TYR A 4 -6.09 0.17 6.85
CA TYR A 4 -5.95 0.93 5.61
C TYR A 4 -6.80 0.31 4.50
N GLU A 5 -7.76 1.07 4.00
CA GLU A 5 -8.54 0.73 2.83
C GLU A 5 -7.74 1.09 1.57
N VAL A 6 -7.51 0.14 0.67
CA VAL A 6 -6.87 0.41 -0.62
C VAL A 6 -7.88 1.05 -1.56
N ILE A 7 -7.55 2.24 -2.07
CA ILE A 7 -8.41 2.95 -3.02
C ILE A 7 -8.02 2.57 -4.45
N LYS A 8 -6.73 2.74 -4.79
CA LYS A 8 -6.21 2.45 -6.13
C LYS A 8 -4.69 2.37 -6.14
N ASP A 9 -4.18 1.77 -7.19
CA ASP A 9 -2.76 1.78 -7.49
C ASP A 9 -2.37 3.13 -8.10
N ILE A 10 -1.24 3.68 -7.65
CA ILE A 10 -0.75 5.01 -8.06
C ILE A 10 0.66 4.96 -8.64
N GLY A 11 1.29 3.78 -8.65
CA GLY A 11 2.58 3.58 -9.33
C GLY A 11 3.07 2.15 -9.17
N SER A 12 3.88 1.69 -10.11
CA SER A 12 4.52 0.37 -10.09
C SER A 12 5.95 0.47 -10.59
N GLY A 13 6.84 -0.34 -10.04
CA GLY A 13 8.22 -0.46 -10.52
C GLY A 13 8.89 -1.72 -9.98
N ASN A 14 10.17 -1.90 -10.29
CA ASN A 14 10.94 -3.12 -9.98
C ASN A 14 10.95 -3.51 -8.49
N PHE A 15 10.68 -2.57 -7.59
CA PHE A 15 10.76 -2.77 -6.14
C PHE A 15 9.39 -2.77 -5.45
N GLY A 16 8.30 -2.90 -6.21
CA GLY A 16 6.95 -2.99 -5.67
C GLY A 16 5.93 -2.03 -6.28
N VAL A 17 4.74 -2.00 -5.67
CA VAL A 17 3.58 -1.22 -6.12
C VAL A 17 3.24 -0.16 -5.08
N ALA A 18 3.14 1.10 -5.47
CA ALA A 18 2.61 2.17 -4.64
C ALA A 18 1.08 2.19 -4.76
N LYS A 19 0.39 2.12 -3.62
CA LYS A 19 -1.07 2.21 -3.55
C LYS A 19 -1.48 3.43 -2.74
N LEU A 20 -2.49 4.14 -3.23
CA LEU A 20 -3.21 5.14 -2.45
C LEU A 20 -4.15 4.40 -1.50
N VAL A 21 -4.00 4.68 -0.23
CA VAL A 21 -4.82 4.10 0.83
C VAL A 21 -5.48 5.19 1.65
N ARG A 22 -6.57 4.82 2.34
CA ARG A 22 -7.24 5.65 3.33
C ARG A 22 -7.16 4.99 4.70
N ASP A 23 -6.72 5.72 5.71
CA ASP A 23 -6.86 5.26 7.10
C ASP A 23 -8.34 5.20 7.46
N VAL A 24 -8.83 4.02 7.86
CA VAL A 24 -10.27 3.81 8.11
C VAL A 24 -10.79 4.64 9.30
N ARG A 25 -9.91 5.02 10.23
CA ARG A 25 -10.23 5.80 11.45
C ARG A 25 -10.13 7.29 11.20
N THR A 26 -9.02 7.77 10.65
CA THR A 26 -8.78 9.22 10.46
C THR A 26 -9.30 9.76 9.14
N LYS A 27 -9.59 8.88 8.16
CA LYS A 27 -9.97 9.21 6.78
C LYS A 27 -8.86 9.91 5.97
N GLU A 28 -7.67 10.05 6.53
CA GLU A 28 -6.51 10.62 5.83
C GLU A 28 -6.00 9.69 4.73
N LEU A 29 -5.40 10.29 3.70
CA LEU A 29 -4.86 9.60 2.54
C LEU A 29 -3.35 9.42 2.66
N PHE A 30 -2.88 8.22 2.33
CA PHE A 30 -1.46 7.88 2.35
C PHE A 30 -1.04 7.16 1.07
N ALA A 31 0.22 7.35 0.67
CA ALA A 31 0.87 6.51 -0.32
C ALA A 31 1.67 5.42 0.39
N VAL A 32 1.30 4.16 0.18
CA VAL A 32 2.00 3.01 0.78
C VAL A 32 2.69 2.20 -0.32
N LYS A 33 3.98 1.92 -0.12
CA LYS A 33 4.75 1.05 -1.03
C LYS A 33 4.65 -0.41 -0.58
N PHE A 34 4.05 -1.24 -1.42
CA PHE A 34 3.93 -2.68 -1.25
C PHE A 34 5.15 -3.36 -1.84
N ILE A 35 5.98 -3.95 -0.99
CA ILE A 35 7.20 -4.66 -1.37
C ILE A 35 6.97 -6.14 -1.08
N GLU A 36 7.11 -6.98 -2.10
CA GLU A 36 7.06 -8.43 -1.93
C GLU A 36 8.30 -8.89 -1.17
N ARG A 37 8.10 -9.63 -0.07
CA ARG A 37 9.19 -10.04 0.83
C ARG A 37 10.01 -11.21 0.28
N GLY A 38 9.55 -11.87 -0.78
CA GLY A 38 10.12 -13.13 -1.27
C GLY A 38 9.95 -14.28 -0.28
N HIS A 39 10.55 -15.44 -0.57
CA HIS A 39 10.57 -16.57 0.34
C HIS A 39 11.49 -16.29 1.54
N LYS A 40 11.03 -16.69 2.74
CA LYS A 40 11.89 -16.69 3.93
C LYS A 40 12.91 -17.82 3.77
N VAL A 41 14.18 -17.46 3.63
CA VAL A 41 15.32 -18.40 3.78
C VAL A 41 15.48 -18.79 5.24
#